data_AF-Q69IJ0-F1
#
_entry.id   AF-Q69IJ0-F1
#
_cell.length_a   1.000
_cell.length_b   1.000
_cell.length_c   1.000
_cell.angle_alpha   90.00
_cell.angle_beta   90.00
_cell.angle_gamma   90.00
#
_symmetry.space_group_name_H-M   'P 1'
#
loop_
_entity.id
_entity.type
_entity.pdbx_description
1 polymer ?
#
loop_
_entity_poly.entity_id
_entity_poly.type
_entity_poly.pdbx_seq_one_letter_code
_entity_poly.pdbx_strand_id
1 'polypeptide(L)'
;MAQNKTMALLLATLVAVVAVVRATEEKDIEEAVCSEHCNDEEKEGTIDHKHCVDIYILTNRELFGALERGMKPSMEQFSALCNEGCSKEFKEDPATNKKCVDSCIVDAKELNGHLAKGGASSVPARA
;
A
#
# COMPACT_ATOMS: atom_id res chain seq x y z
N MET A 1 1.46 15.68 -44.12
CA MET A 1 0.71 14.78 -43.20
C MET A 1 1.61 13.90 -42.32
N ALA A 2 2.85 13.53 -42.73
CA ALA A 2 3.73 12.69 -41.91
C ALA A 2 4.23 13.37 -40.61
N GLN A 3 4.50 14.69 -40.65
CA GLN A 3 5.03 15.43 -39.51
C GLN A 3 4.10 15.46 -38.29
N ASN A 4 2.77 15.48 -38.50
CA ASN A 4 1.82 15.44 -37.39
C ASN A 4 1.81 14.07 -36.69
N LYS A 5 2.02 12.99 -37.45
CA LYS A 5 2.11 11.63 -36.89
C LYS A 5 3.37 11.45 -36.05
N THR A 6 4.52 11.98 -36.49
CA THR A 6 5.76 11.92 -35.69
C THR A 6 5.66 12.74 -34.42
N MET A 7 5.06 13.93 -34.46
CA MET A 7 4.84 14.73 -33.23
C MET A 7 3.88 14.03 -32.26
N ALA A 8 2.79 13.44 -32.76
CA ALA A 8 1.87 12.67 -31.93
C ALA A 8 2.55 11.44 -31.29
N LEU A 9 3.41 10.73 -32.04
CA LEU A 9 4.17 9.60 -31.52
C LEU A 9 5.13 10.04 -30.40
N LEU A 10 5.89 11.13 -30.61
CA LEU A 10 6.81 11.67 -29.61
C LEU A 10 6.10 12.09 -28.33
N LEU A 11 4.94 12.75 -28.45
CA LEU A 11 4.11 13.13 -27.31
C LEU A 11 3.59 11.90 -26.56
N ALA A 12 3.11 10.88 -27.27
CA ALA A 12 2.67 9.64 -26.65
C ALA A 12 3.79 8.91 -25.90
N THR A 13 5.00 8.87 -26.47
CA THR A 13 6.18 8.31 -25.79
C THR A 13 6.54 9.10 -24.54
N LEU A 14 6.50 10.43 -24.58
CA LEU A 14 6.74 11.28 -23.41
C LEU A 14 5.71 11.03 -22.29
N VAL A 15 4.42 10.93 -22.63
CA VAL A 15 3.37 10.62 -21.65
C VAL A 15 3.59 9.25 -21.02
N ALA A 16 3.96 8.24 -21.81
CA ALA A 16 4.28 6.91 -21.29
C ALA A 16 5.49 6.93 -20.35
N VAL A 17 6.56 7.64 -20.70
CA VAL A 17 7.75 7.78 -19.84
C VAL A 17 7.41 8.50 -18.54
N VAL A 18 6.65 9.59 -18.59
CA VAL A 18 6.23 10.33 -17.39
C VAL A 18 5.34 9.46 -16.49
N ALA A 19 4.44 8.67 -17.07
CA ALA A 19 3.60 7.75 -16.30
C ALA A 19 4.43 6.65 -15.61
N VAL A 20 5.44 6.09 -16.30
CA VAL A 20 6.36 5.11 -15.71
C VAL A 20 7.19 5.74 -14.60
N VAL A 21 7.77 6.93 -14.82
CA VAL A 21 8.57 7.63 -13.79
C VAL A 21 7.73 7.88 -12.54
N ARG A 22 6.49 8.39 -12.69
CA ARG A 22 5.61 8.62 -11.55
C ARG A 22 5.23 7.35 -10.81
N ALA A 23 4.95 6.26 -11.55
CA ALA A 23 4.66 4.97 -10.93
C ALA A 23 5.88 4.42 -10.19
N THR A 24 7.09 4.59 -10.73
CA THR A 24 8.33 4.20 -10.06
C THR A 24 8.56 5.04 -8.80
N GLU A 25 8.46 6.37 -8.89
CA GLU A 25 8.59 7.27 -7.73
C GLU A 25 7.59 6.95 -6.63
N GLU A 26 6.33 6.66 -6.97
CA GLU A 26 5.31 6.32 -5.98
C GLU A 26 5.65 5.00 -5.25
N LYS A 27 6.15 4.00 -5.98
CA LYS A 27 6.61 2.74 -5.38
C LYS A 27 7.87 2.91 -4.54
N ASP A 28 8.83 3.71 -4.99
CA ASP A 28 10.06 3.99 -4.24
C ASP A 28 9.74 4.73 -2.92
N ILE A 29 8.79 5.67 -2.95
CA ILE A 29 8.32 6.38 -1.75
C ILE A 29 7.59 5.42 -0.80
N GLU A 30 6.69 4.60 -1.33
CA GLU A 30 5.99 3.58 -0.53
C GLU A 30 7.01 2.65 0.14
N GLU A 31 7.93 2.04 -0.61
CA GLU A 31 8.96 1.15 -0.08
C GLU A 31 9.84 1.84 0.97
N ALA A 32 10.22 3.10 0.76
CA ALA A 32 11.01 3.87 1.72
C ALA A 32 10.25 4.09 3.05
N VAL A 33 8.98 4.46 3.00
CA VAL A 33 8.14 4.64 4.20
C VAL A 33 7.94 3.32 4.93
N CYS A 34 7.67 2.24 4.18
CA CYS A 34 7.56 0.90 4.75
C CYS A 34 8.87 0.48 5.42
N SER A 35 10.00 0.71 4.75
CA SER A 35 11.32 0.37 5.28
C SER A 35 11.65 1.17 6.53
N GLU A 36 11.29 2.45 6.61
CA GLU A 36 11.49 3.24 7.84
C GLU A 36 10.72 2.63 9.02
N HIS A 37 9.45 2.28 8.81
CA HIS A 37 8.62 1.63 9.83
C HIS A 37 9.19 0.28 10.28
N CYS A 38 9.62 -0.54 9.32
CA CYS A 38 10.16 -1.86 9.59
C CYS A 38 11.52 -1.86 10.29
N ASN A 39 12.35 -0.83 10.07
CA ASN A 39 13.60 -0.67 10.83
C ASN A 39 13.33 -0.47 12.35
N ASP A 40 12.17 0.06 12.72
CA ASP A 40 11.78 0.19 14.12
C ASP A 40 11.21 -1.12 14.68
N GLU A 41 10.49 -1.91 13.89
CA GLU A 41 9.96 -3.22 14.29
C GLU A 41 11.02 -4.33 14.31
N GLU A 42 12.05 -4.31 13.44
CA GLU A 42 13.09 -5.35 13.41
C GLU A 42 13.83 -5.45 14.76
N LYS A 43 13.85 -4.37 15.54
CA LYS A 43 14.37 -4.35 16.92
C LYS A 43 13.62 -5.31 17.86
N GLU A 44 12.39 -5.67 17.56
CA GLU A 44 11.61 -6.67 18.31
C GLU A 44 11.86 -8.12 17.85
N GLY A 45 12.60 -8.32 16.75
CA GLY A 45 13.13 -9.62 16.32
C GLY A 45 12.08 -10.65 15.88
N THR A 46 10.85 -10.23 15.57
CA THR A 46 9.75 -11.14 15.23
C THR A 46 9.65 -11.42 13.74
N ILE A 47 10.15 -10.55 12.87
CA ILE A 47 10.06 -10.65 11.41
C ILE A 47 11.34 -10.08 10.78
N ASP A 48 11.83 -10.65 9.69
CA ASP A 48 12.92 -10.02 8.96
C ASP A 48 12.42 -8.81 8.18
N HIS A 49 13.33 -7.85 7.98
CA HIS A 49 13.04 -6.56 7.37
C HIS A 49 12.26 -6.66 6.06
N LYS A 50 12.63 -7.60 5.19
CA LYS A 50 11.98 -7.75 3.88
C LYS A 50 10.52 -8.16 4.04
N HIS A 51 10.23 -9.19 4.83
CA HIS A 51 8.85 -9.60 5.03
C HIS A 51 8.02 -8.52 5.74
N CYS A 52 8.63 -7.72 6.62
CA CYS A 52 7.94 -6.56 7.19
C CYS A 52 7.54 -5.56 6.10
N VAL A 53 8.48 -5.17 5.23
CA VAL A 53 8.21 -4.23 4.14
C VAL A 53 7.13 -4.78 3.20
N ASP A 54 7.22 -6.05 2.81
CA ASP A 54 6.25 -6.69 1.93
C ASP A 54 4.83 -6.71 2.57
N ILE A 55 4.73 -6.99 3.87
CA ILE A 55 3.45 -6.93 4.60
C ILE A 55 2.91 -5.51 4.63
N TYR A 56 3.72 -4.52 4.94
CA TYR A 56 3.27 -3.13 5.07
C TYR A 56 2.79 -2.56 3.73
N ILE A 57 3.49 -2.85 2.63
CA ILE A 57 3.05 -2.52 1.26
C ILE A 57 1.70 -3.17 0.97
N LEU A 58 1.53 -4.45 1.28
CA LEU A 58 0.28 -5.16 1.05
C LEU A 58 -0.87 -4.53 1.82
N THR A 59 -0.66 -4.24 3.09
CA THR A 59 -1.68 -3.67 3.96
C THR A 59 -2.11 -2.28 3.49
N ASN A 60 -1.15 -1.42 3.11
CA ASN A 60 -1.42 -0.11 2.53
C ASN A 60 -2.17 -0.22 1.20
N ARG A 61 -1.75 -1.13 0.33
CA ARG A 61 -2.42 -1.36 -0.95
C ARG A 61 -3.89 -1.74 -0.76
N GLU A 62 -4.20 -2.62 0.19
CA GLU A 62 -5.59 -2.99 0.46
C GLU A 62 -6.38 -1.85 1.11
N LEU A 63 -5.77 -1.07 2.00
CA LEU A 63 -6.38 0.11 2.62
C LEU A 63 -6.71 1.18 1.58
N PHE A 64 -5.70 1.65 0.84
CA PHE A 64 -5.86 2.70 -0.16
C PHE A 64 -6.71 2.22 -1.32
N GLY A 65 -6.56 0.97 -1.75
CA GLY A 65 -7.43 0.37 -2.76
C GLY A 65 -8.90 0.36 -2.36
N ALA A 66 -9.21 0.11 -1.08
CA ALA A 66 -10.58 0.24 -0.57
C ALA A 66 -11.05 1.71 -0.59
N LEU A 67 -10.23 2.64 -0.13
CA LEU A 67 -10.55 4.08 -0.09
C LEU A 67 -10.76 4.67 -1.49
N GLU A 68 -9.94 4.30 -2.48
CA GLU A 68 -10.08 4.71 -3.88
C GLU A 68 -11.36 4.19 -4.52
N ARG A 69 -11.82 3.00 -4.12
CA ARG A 69 -13.14 2.47 -4.48
C ARG A 69 -14.30 3.19 -3.78
N GLY A 70 -14.01 4.26 -3.03
CA GLY A 70 -15.00 4.99 -2.25
C GLY A 70 -15.53 4.21 -1.05
N MET A 71 -14.90 3.08 -0.72
CA MET A 71 -15.25 2.31 0.47
C MET A 71 -14.48 2.93 1.64
N LYS A 72 -15.19 3.31 2.69
CA LYS A 72 -14.59 3.46 4.02
C LYS A 72 -14.74 2.10 4.69
N PRO A 73 -13.79 1.17 4.50
CA PRO A 73 -13.98 -0.19 4.97
C PRO A 73 -14.21 -0.15 6.48
N SER A 74 -15.22 -0.89 6.95
CA SER A 74 -15.29 -1.21 8.37
C SER A 74 -14.02 -1.98 8.78
N MET A 75 -13.75 -2.02 10.09
CA MET A 75 -12.67 -2.85 10.65
C MET A 75 -12.67 -4.28 10.06
N GLU A 76 -13.85 -4.88 10.00
CA GLU A 76 -14.05 -6.25 9.52
C GLU A 76 -13.79 -6.37 8.01
N GLN A 77 -14.22 -5.38 7.22
CA GLN A 77 -13.99 -5.37 5.78
C GLN A 77 -12.52 -5.20 5.45
N PHE A 78 -11.83 -4.29 6.14
CA PHE A 78 -10.40 -4.09 5.93
C PHE A 78 -9.62 -5.34 6.34
N SER A 79 -9.91 -5.90 7.52
CA SER A 79 -9.27 -7.14 7.97
C SER A 79 -9.51 -8.29 6.98
N ALA A 80 -10.73 -8.43 6.44
CA ALA A 80 -11.02 -9.46 5.45
C ALA A 80 -10.22 -9.28 4.14
N LEU A 81 -10.16 -8.06 3.60
CA LEU A 81 -9.39 -7.76 2.38
C LEU A 81 -7.89 -7.99 2.59
N CYS A 82 -7.37 -7.48 3.70
CA CYS A 82 -5.96 -7.63 4.07
C CYS A 82 -5.61 -9.11 4.26
N ASN A 83 -6.43 -9.88 4.98
CA ASN A 83 -6.23 -11.33 5.16
C ASN A 83 -6.28 -12.11 3.84
N GLU A 84 -7.17 -11.73 2.92
CA GLU A 84 -7.24 -12.31 1.59
C GLU A 84 -5.96 -12.00 0.79
N GLY A 85 -5.47 -10.77 0.88
CA GLY A 85 -4.18 -10.35 0.33
C GLY A 85 -3.03 -11.20 0.88
N CYS A 86 -2.89 -11.28 2.21
CA CYS A 86 -1.86 -12.09 2.87
C CYS A 86 -1.88 -13.55 2.40
N SER A 87 -3.07 -14.14 2.32
CA SER A 87 -3.25 -15.54 1.93
C SER A 87 -2.86 -15.80 0.46
N LYS A 88 -2.94 -14.77 -0.40
CA LYS A 88 -2.52 -14.85 -1.80
C LYS A 88 -1.01 -14.64 -1.94
N GLU A 89 -0.47 -13.62 -1.30
CA GLU A 89 0.93 -13.23 -1.45
C GLU A 89 1.86 -14.23 -0.75
N PHE A 90 1.50 -14.66 0.46
CA PHE A 90 2.32 -15.53 1.31
C PHE A 90 1.79 -16.97 1.37
N LYS A 91 1.12 -17.43 0.31
CA LYS A 91 0.55 -18.78 0.25
C LYS A 91 1.58 -19.89 0.53
N GLU A 92 2.81 -19.69 0.07
CA GLU A 92 3.91 -20.66 0.19
C GLU A 92 4.70 -20.52 1.50
N ASP A 93 4.46 -19.46 2.27
CA ASP A 93 5.08 -19.23 3.58
C ASP A 93 4.02 -19.03 4.67
N PRO A 94 3.56 -20.12 5.31
CA PRO A 94 2.55 -20.06 6.34
C PRO A 94 2.95 -19.21 7.55
N ALA A 95 4.25 -19.09 7.86
CA ALA A 95 4.72 -18.31 8.99
C ALA A 95 4.58 -16.81 8.69
N THR A 96 5.00 -16.38 7.51
CA THR A 96 4.83 -14.99 7.05
C THR A 96 3.36 -14.65 6.82
N ASN A 97 2.57 -15.57 6.25
CA ASN A 97 1.13 -15.39 6.11
C ASN A 97 0.46 -15.13 7.47
N LYS A 98 0.82 -15.90 8.51
CA LYS A 98 0.27 -15.69 9.85
C LYS A 98 0.62 -14.30 10.39
N LYS A 99 1.89 -13.87 10.27
CA LYS A 99 2.30 -12.53 10.73
C LYS A 99 1.58 -11.42 9.97
N CYS A 100 1.39 -11.59 8.67
CA CYS A 100 0.62 -10.68 7.84
C CYS A 100 -0.82 -10.56 8.35
N VAL A 101 -1.49 -11.69 8.58
CA VAL A 101 -2.86 -11.72 9.15
C VAL A 101 -2.92 -11.08 10.54
N ASP A 102 -1.93 -11.35 11.40
CA ASP A 102 -1.86 -10.76 12.74
C ASP A 102 -1.69 -9.22 12.64
N SER A 103 -0.85 -8.72 11.72
CA SER A 103 -0.71 -7.29 11.42
C SER A 103 -2.00 -6.67 10.87
N CYS A 104 -2.68 -7.32 9.93
CA CYS A 104 -3.99 -6.88 9.43
C CYS A 104 -5.02 -6.66 10.57
N ILE A 105 -4.99 -7.49 11.61
CA ILE A 105 -5.89 -7.39 12.76
C ILE A 105 -5.51 -6.18 13.64
N VAL A 106 -4.22 -5.91 13.82
CA VAL A 106 -3.73 -4.73 14.55
C VAL A 106 -4.14 -3.46 13.81
N ASP A 107 -3.82 -3.38 12.52
CA ASP A 107 -4.09 -2.20 11.68
C ASP A 107 -5.60 -1.93 11.57
N ALA A 108 -6.41 -2.98 11.46
CA ALA A 108 -7.87 -2.84 11.49
C ALA A 108 -8.36 -2.19 12.78
N LYS A 109 -7.81 -2.59 13.93
CA LYS A 109 -8.17 -2.01 15.24
C LYS A 109 -7.71 -0.56 15.35
N GLU A 110 -6.51 -0.25 14.86
CA GLU A 110 -5.98 1.11 14.86
C GLU A 110 -6.84 2.03 13.98
N LEU A 111 -7.13 1.63 12.74
CA LEU A 111 -8.02 2.36 11.84
C LEU A 111 -9.39 2.61 12.48
N ASN A 112 -9.97 1.59 13.11
CA ASN A 112 -11.23 1.75 13.84
C ASN A 112 -11.09 2.73 15.01
N GLY A 113 -9.98 2.70 15.74
CA GLY A 113 -9.67 3.65 16.81
C GLY A 113 -9.55 5.09 16.31
N HIS A 114 -8.91 5.31 15.16
CA HIS A 114 -8.80 6.61 14.50
C HIS A 114 -10.16 7.12 14.01
N LEU A 115 -10.95 6.25 13.38
CA LEU A 115 -12.30 6.60 12.90
C LEU A 115 -13.28 6.87 14.06
N ALA A 116 -13.24 6.06 15.12
CA ALA A 116 -14.11 6.20 16.28
C ALA A 116 -13.81 7.47 17.10
N LYS A 117 -12.55 7.93 17.12
CA LYS A 117 -12.16 9.18 17.80
C LYS A 117 -12.67 10.44 17.09
N GLY A 118 -13.41 10.33 15.98
CA GLY A 118 -14.00 11.49 15.29
C GLY A 118 -12.97 12.47 14.74
N GLY A 119 -11.72 12.03 14.60
CA GLY A 119 -10.62 12.84 14.13
C GLY A 119 -10.71 13.03 12.62
N ALA A 120 -11.48 14.01 12.18
CA ALA A 120 -11.14 14.75 10.97
C ALA A 120 -9.76 15.42 11.22
N SER A 121 -8.67 14.69 10.98
CA SER A 121 -7.34 15.27 10.98
C SER A 121 -6.51 14.65 9.88
N SER A 122 -6.30 15.48 8.85
CA SER A 122 -5.18 15.47 7.93
C SER A 122 -4.91 14.17 7.17
N VAL A 123 -5.85 13.75 6.32
CA VAL A 123 -5.39 13.38 4.97
C VAL A 123 -5.10 14.71 4.29
N PRO A 124 -3.87 15.01 3.86
CA PRO A 124 -3.63 16.22 3.08
C PRO A 124 -4.50 16.08 1.83
N ALA A 125 -5.50 16.96 1.72
CA ALA A 125 -6.13 17.20 0.44
C ALA A 125 -4.99 17.55 -0.52
N ARG A 126 -4.76 16.67 -1.51
CA ARG A 126 -3.83 16.95 -2.60
C ARG A 126 -4.18 18.34 -3.14
N ALA A 127 -3.22 19.25 -3.04
CA ALA A 127 -3.29 20.61 -3.59
C ALA A 127 -3.46 20.58 -5.11
#